data_AF-A0A0A9Z7P4-F1
#
_entry.id   AF-A0A0A9Z7P4-F1
#
_cell.length_a   1.000
_cell.length_b   1.000
_cell.length_c   1.000
_cell.angle_alpha   90.00
_cell.angle_beta   90.00
_cell.angle_gamma   90.00
#
_symmetry.space_group_name_H-M   'P 1'
#
loop_
_entity.id
_entity.type
_entity.pdbx_description
1 polymer ?
#
loop_
_entity_poly.entity_id
_entity_poly.type
_entity_poly.pdbx_seq_one_letter_code
_entity_poly.pdbx_strand_id
1 'polypeptide(L)'
;MRIRAGRGFTVEELIAAGVNPKRAYGLRISVDKRRKDHSEEAFQANVQRLQNYMSRVVLLQKNTGSENLRDMLASGKAKQVVAKQAIPIVRKRTVIEEPREITEEERNAMPAYQLLRRAHLLGTRWNRMNKREARKEKQRATSSKKAVKVDRSDD
;
A
#
# COMPACT_ATOMS: atom_id res chain seq x y z
N MET A 1 9.18 0.43 12.23
CA MET A 1 9.13 -0.41 11.01
C MET A 1 10.37 -0.15 10.16
N ARG A 2 11.08 -1.19 9.68
CA ARG A 2 12.32 -1.02 8.89
C ARG A 2 12.03 -1.24 7.41
N ILE A 3 12.10 -0.17 6.61
CA ILE A 3 11.98 -0.25 5.15
C ILE A 3 13.32 -0.74 4.57
N ARG A 4 13.26 -1.68 3.62
CA ARG A 4 14.42 -2.28 2.93
C ARG A 4 14.26 -2.11 1.42
N ALA A 5 15.38 -2.18 0.70
CA ALA A 5 15.33 -2.31 -0.76
C ALA A 5 14.85 -3.73 -1.12
N GLY A 6 13.76 -3.81 -1.89
CA GLY A 6 13.26 -5.06 -2.43
C GLY A 6 14.02 -5.51 -3.68
N ARG A 7 13.58 -6.62 -4.28
CA ARG A 7 14.15 -7.18 -5.51
C ARG A 7 13.85 -6.32 -6.76
N GLY A 8 12.68 -5.70 -6.82
CA GLY A 8 12.26 -4.89 -7.97
C GLY A 8 10.86 -4.30 -7.82
N PHE A 9 10.47 -3.55 -8.85
CA PHE A 9 9.16 -2.90 -8.99
C PHE A 9 8.13 -3.86 -9.56
N THR A 10 6.86 -3.69 -9.18
CA THR A 10 5.75 -4.45 -9.78
C THR A 10 5.45 -3.94 -11.18
N VAL A 11 4.74 -4.77 -11.96
CA VAL A 11 4.29 -4.39 -13.31
C VAL A 11 3.31 -3.21 -13.24
N GLU A 12 2.45 -3.20 -12.22
CA GLU A 12 1.44 -2.16 -12.00
C GLU A 12 2.09 -0.81 -11.65
N GLU A 13 3.08 -0.81 -10.76
CA GLU A 13 3.86 0.40 -10.41
C GLU A 13 4.54 1.01 -11.66
N LEU A 14 5.11 0.16 -12.52
CA LEU A 14 5.78 0.59 -13.74
C LEU A 14 4.80 1.22 -14.74
N ILE A 15 3.65 0.60 -14.93
CA ILE A 15 2.59 1.12 -15.81
C ILE A 15 2.10 2.47 -15.28
N ALA A 16 1.86 2.59 -13.98
CA ALA A 16 1.44 3.85 -13.36
C ALA A 16 2.51 4.95 -13.44
N ALA A 17 3.80 4.59 -13.45
CA ALA A 17 4.89 5.52 -13.69
C ALA A 17 5.15 5.83 -15.18
N GLY A 18 4.36 5.28 -16.10
CA GLY A 18 4.52 5.47 -17.55
C GLY A 18 5.70 4.69 -18.16
N VAL A 19 6.23 3.68 -17.46
CA VAL A 19 7.34 2.86 -17.92
C VAL A 19 6.81 1.51 -18.41
N ASN A 20 7.06 1.20 -19.68
CA ASN A 20 6.74 -0.13 -20.20
C ASN A 20 7.62 -1.20 -19.50
N PRO A 21 7.04 -2.27 -18.93
CA PRO A 21 7.79 -3.32 -18.23
C PRO A 21 8.91 -3.98 -19.06
N LYS A 22 8.78 -4.02 -20.39
CA LYS A 22 9.83 -4.53 -21.28
C LYS A 22 11.00 -3.54 -21.39
N ARG A 23 10.70 -2.23 -21.42
CA ARG A 23 11.70 -1.16 -21.54
C ARG A 23 12.43 -0.88 -20.22
N ALA A 24 11.84 -1.26 -19.09
CA ALA A 24 12.43 -1.09 -17.75
C ALA A 24 13.85 -1.65 -17.64
N TYR A 25 14.13 -2.81 -18.24
CA TYR A 25 15.46 -3.43 -18.22
C TYR A 25 16.54 -2.57 -18.89
N GLY A 26 16.22 -1.94 -20.02
CA GLY A 26 17.13 -1.03 -20.73
C GLY A 26 17.43 0.23 -19.92
N LEU A 27 16.47 0.65 -19.09
CA LEU A 27 16.62 1.77 -18.14
C LEU A 27 17.26 1.34 -16.82
N ARG A 28 17.76 0.10 -16.69
CA ARG A 28 18.33 -0.43 -15.43
C ARG A 28 17.35 -0.41 -14.24
N ILE A 29 16.06 -0.55 -14.51
CA ILE A 29 15.02 -0.72 -13.50
C ILE A 29 14.71 -2.22 -13.36
N SER A 30 14.88 -2.76 -12.15
CA SER A 30 14.58 -4.17 -11.86
C SER A 30 13.07 -4.40 -11.73
N VAL A 31 12.54 -5.42 -12.39
CA VAL A 31 11.12 -5.79 -12.38
C VAL A 31 10.91 -7.08 -11.60
N ASP A 32 9.95 -7.11 -10.67
CA ASP A 32 9.54 -8.31 -9.94
C ASP A 32 8.07 -8.62 -10.16
N LYS A 33 7.80 -9.52 -11.12
CA LYS A 33 6.44 -9.92 -11.51
C LYS A 33 5.70 -10.74 -10.45
N ARG A 34 6.39 -11.22 -9.41
CA ARG A 34 5.79 -12.07 -8.37
C ARG A 34 5.20 -11.26 -7.22
N ARG A 35 5.65 -10.02 -7.02
CA ARG A 35 5.15 -9.16 -5.95
C ARG A 35 3.77 -8.61 -6.33
N LYS A 36 2.88 -8.55 -5.34
CA LYS A 36 1.56 -7.92 -5.43
C LYS A 36 1.50 -6.79 -4.41
N ASP A 37 0.84 -5.71 -4.79
CA ASP A 37 0.67 -4.54 -3.93
C ASP A 37 -0.66 -4.64 -3.18
N HIS A 38 -0.63 -4.42 -1.87
CA HIS A 38 -1.79 -4.52 -0.98
C HIS A 38 -2.17 -3.19 -0.31
N SER A 39 -1.30 -2.18 -0.45
CA SER A 39 -1.45 -0.87 0.17
C SER A 39 -1.22 0.21 -0.88
N GLU A 40 -2.17 1.14 -0.95
CA GLU A 40 -2.11 2.28 -1.88
C GLU A 40 -0.97 3.23 -1.55
N GLU A 41 -0.69 3.45 -0.26
CA GLU A 41 0.40 4.33 0.20
C GLU A 41 1.76 3.83 -0.30
N ALA A 42 2.00 2.52 -0.20
CA ALA A 42 3.24 1.91 -0.67
C ALA A 42 3.35 1.97 -2.19
N PHE A 43 2.25 1.72 -2.89
CA PHE A 43 2.16 1.82 -4.35
C PHE A 43 2.53 3.23 -4.82
N GLN A 44 1.89 4.26 -4.27
CA GLN A 44 2.15 5.66 -4.62
C GLN A 44 3.59 6.08 -4.32
N ALA A 45 4.14 5.69 -3.17
CA ALA A 45 5.54 5.98 -2.83
C ALA A 45 6.53 5.37 -3.83
N ASN A 46 6.25 4.15 -4.33
CA ASN A 46 7.09 3.50 -5.34
C ASN A 46 6.93 4.11 -6.73
N VAL A 47 5.71 4.52 -7.11
CA VAL A 47 5.47 5.27 -8.36
C VAL A 47 6.23 6.59 -8.35
N GLN A 48 6.16 7.35 -7.26
CA GLN A 48 6.94 8.58 -7.09
C GLN A 48 8.45 8.32 -7.17
N ARG A 49 8.91 7.20 -6.61
CA ARG A 49 10.32 6.79 -6.71
C ARG A 49 10.73 6.51 -8.15
N LEU A 50 9.88 5.84 -8.93
CA LEU A 50 10.12 5.59 -10.36
C LEU A 50 10.15 6.90 -11.15
N GLN A 51 9.22 7.82 -10.91
CA GLN A 51 9.21 9.13 -11.56
C GLN A 51 10.47 9.93 -11.23
N ASN A 52 10.90 9.92 -9.97
CA ASN A 52 12.14 10.55 -9.54
C ASN A 52 13.36 9.93 -10.26
N TYR A 53 13.39 8.61 -10.41
CA TYR A 53 14.40 7.93 -11.22
C TYR A 53 14.40 8.40 -12.67
N MET A 54 13.25 8.39 -13.32
CA MET A 54 13.12 8.81 -14.72
C MET A 54 13.55 10.27 -14.93
N SER A 55 13.29 11.16 -13.96
CA SER A 55 13.74 12.56 -14.03
C SER A 55 15.26 12.74 -13.95
N ARG A 56 15.99 11.77 -13.37
CA ARG A 56 17.44 11.82 -13.16
C ARG A 56 18.23 11.03 -14.18
N VAL A 57 17.61 10.10 -14.90
CA VAL A 57 18.28 9.25 -15.88
C VAL A 57 18.58 10.06 -17.14
N VAL A 58 19.85 10.07 -17.54
CA VAL A 58 20.29 10.58 -18.84
C VAL A 58 20.47 9.39 -19.78
N LEU A 59 19.69 9.34 -20.87
CA LEU A 59 19.79 8.29 -21.88
C LEU A 59 20.69 8.75 -23.03
N LEU A 60 21.77 8.01 -23.27
CA LEU A 60 22.59 8.19 -24.45
C LEU A 60 21.94 7.50 -25.65
N GLN A 61 21.79 8.23 -26.74
CA GLN A 61 21.37 7.64 -28.01
C GLN A 61 22.57 6.98 -28.70
N LYS A 62 22.33 5.95 -29.52
CA LYS A 62 23.38 5.21 -30.23
C LYS A 62 23.74 5.86 -31.59
N ASN A 63 23.01 6.88 -32.01
CA ASN A 63 23.14 7.45 -33.35
C ASN A 63 24.40 8.33 -33.47
N THR A 64 24.95 8.40 -34.68
CA THR A 64 26.23 9.06 -35.00
C THR A 64 26.24 10.60 -34.86
N GLY A 65 25.12 11.21 -34.45
CA GLY A 65 24.99 12.66 -34.24
C GLY A 65 24.54 13.08 -32.84
N SER A 66 24.35 12.14 -31.90
CA SER A 66 24.04 12.49 -30.52
C SER A 66 25.30 12.84 -29.73
N GLU A 67 25.18 13.77 -28.78
CA GLU A 67 26.28 14.14 -27.88
C GLU A 67 26.88 12.90 -27.21
N ASN A 68 28.20 12.77 -27.28
CA ASN A 68 28.90 11.70 -26.61
C ASN A 68 28.87 11.91 -25.09
N LEU A 69 29.07 10.85 -24.32
CA LEU A 69 29.11 10.92 -22.86
C LEU A 69 30.13 11.97 -22.36
N ARG A 70 31.28 12.11 -23.03
CA ARG A 70 32.30 13.10 -22.67
C ARG A 70 31.77 14.54 -22.79
N ASP A 71 31.06 14.85 -23.87
CA ASP A 71 30.51 16.18 -24.14
C ASP A 71 29.36 16.49 -23.18
N MET A 72 28.54 15.50 -22.85
CA MET A 72 27.48 15.62 -21.83
C MET A 72 28.05 15.83 -20.41
N LEU A 73 29.20 15.21 -20.09
CA LEU A 73 29.88 15.40 -18.81
C LEU A 73 30.48 16.80 -18.72
N ALA A 74 31.12 17.27 -19.80
CA ALA A 74 31.73 18.59 -19.89
C ALA A 74 30.69 19.72 -19.82
N SER A 75 29.54 19.56 -20.49
CA SER A 75 28.43 20.51 -20.46
C SER A 75 27.61 20.47 -19.15
N GLY A 76 27.91 19.53 -18.24
CA GLY A 76 27.19 19.38 -16.97
C GLY A 76 25.79 18.77 -17.08
N LYS A 77 25.37 18.37 -18.29
CA LYS A 77 24.09 17.67 -18.55
C LYS A 77 24.07 16.26 -17.93
N ALA A 78 25.23 15.63 -17.80
CA ALA A 78 25.41 14.36 -17.11
C ALA A 78 26.41 14.51 -15.97
N LYS A 79 26.17 13.83 -14.85
CA LYS A 79 27.07 13.78 -13.70
C LYS A 79 27.25 12.35 -13.23
N GLN A 80 28.49 11.97 -12.92
CA GLN A 80 28.77 10.67 -12.35
C GLN A 80 28.29 10.62 -10.90
N VAL A 81 27.42 9.66 -10.58
CA VAL A 81 26.95 9.41 -9.22
C VAL A 81 27.86 8.37 -8.57
N VAL A 82 28.67 8.78 -7.59
CA VAL A 82 29.62 7.91 -6.85
C VAL A 82 28.96 7.20 -5.65
N ALA A 83 27.70 7.52 -5.36
CA ALA A 83 26.98 6.94 -4.23
C ALA A 83 26.64 5.46 -4.46
N LYS A 84 26.68 4.65 -3.38
CA LYS A 84 26.29 3.23 -3.39
C LYS A 84 24.86 2.99 -3.88
N GLN A 85 23.97 3.96 -3.68
CA GLN A 85 22.60 3.94 -4.18
C GLN A 85 22.31 5.27 -4.87
N ALA A 86 21.96 5.22 -6.16
CA ALA A 86 21.62 6.42 -6.93
C ALA A 86 20.35 7.12 -6.41
N ILE A 87 19.38 6.34 -5.92
CA ILE A 87 18.18 6.85 -5.23
C ILE A 87 18.02 6.11 -3.90
N PRO A 88 18.46 6.73 -2.79
CA PRO A 88 18.41 6.11 -1.48
C PRO A 88 16.97 6.03 -0.97
N ILE A 89 16.66 4.93 -0.28
CA ILE A 89 15.39 4.80 0.44
C ILE A 89 15.53 5.59 1.74
N VAL A 90 14.94 6.78 1.76
CA VAL A 90 14.91 7.60 2.98
C VAL A 90 13.96 6.94 3.97
N ARG A 91 14.50 6.58 5.13
CA ARG A 91 13.66 6.14 6.25
C ARG A 91 12.98 7.37 6.81
N LYS A 92 11.65 7.45 6.66
CA LYS A 92 10.86 8.45 7.37
C LYS A 92 11.12 8.25 8.87
N ARG A 93 11.62 9.29 9.53
CA ARG A 93 11.68 9.31 10.98
C ARG A 93 10.24 9.31 11.49
N THR A 94 10.00 8.62 12.59
CA THR A 94 8.73 8.77 13.30
C THR A 94 8.59 10.24 13.67
N VAL A 95 7.58 10.89 13.12
CA VAL A 95 7.21 12.25 13.52
C VAL A 95 6.64 12.09 14.92
N ILE A 96 7.33 12.66 15.89
CA ILE A 96 6.85 12.72 17.27
C ILE A 96 6.01 13.99 17.31
N GLU A 97 4.71 13.83 17.53
CA GLU A 97 3.82 14.97 17.76
C GLU A 97 4.22 15.67 19.06
N GLU A 98 4.12 17.00 19.06
CA GLU A 98 4.42 17.79 20.26
C GLU A 98 3.39 17.49 21.36
N PRO A 99 3.76 17.62 22.64
CA PRO A 99 2.83 17.44 23.75
C PRO A 99 1.63 18.37 23.58
N ARG A 100 0.44 17.79 23.42
CA ARG A 100 -0.83 18.52 23.34
C ARG A 100 -1.68 18.23 24.57
N GLU A 101 -2.53 19.18 24.92
CA GLU A 101 -3.51 18.98 25.99
C GLU A 101 -4.50 17.87 25.61
N ILE A 102 -4.90 17.09 26.61
CA ILE A 102 -5.81 15.96 26.43
C ILE A 102 -7.22 16.51 26.20
N THR A 103 -7.84 16.15 25.08
CA THR A 103 -9.22 16.56 24.78
C THR A 103 -10.21 15.86 25.71
N GLU A 104 -11.37 16.49 25.96
CA GLU A 104 -12.42 15.89 26.81
C GLU A 104 -12.93 14.56 26.25
N GLU A 105 -12.98 14.43 24.92
CA GLU A 105 -13.35 13.19 24.23
C GLU A 105 -12.36 12.05 24.51
N GLU A 106 -11.05 12.32 24.48
CA GLU A 106 -10.01 11.34 24.77
C GLU A 106 -10.00 10.94 26.24
N ARG A 107 -10.34 11.87 27.14
CA ARG A 107 -10.46 11.60 28.58
C ARG A 107 -11.68 10.75 28.92
N ASN A 108 -12.81 11.01 28.26
CA ASN A 108 -14.07 10.30 28.47
C ASN A 108 -14.16 9.01 27.65
N ALA A 109 -13.25 8.79 26.70
CA ALA A 109 -13.15 7.55 25.94
C ALA A 109 -12.96 6.35 26.87
N MET A 110 -13.32 5.16 26.35
CA MET A 110 -13.15 3.92 27.09
C MET A 110 -11.68 3.73 27.50
N PRO A 111 -11.41 3.33 28.75
CA PRO A 111 -10.03 3.13 29.20
C PRO A 111 -9.33 2.11 28.29
N ALA A 112 -8.12 2.43 27.86
CA ALA A 112 -7.37 1.68 26.84
C ALA A 112 -7.28 0.18 27.14
N TYR A 113 -7.11 -0.19 28.41
CA TYR A 113 -7.08 -1.59 28.84
C TYR A 113 -8.39 -2.34 28.53
N GLN A 114 -9.54 -1.73 28.82
CA GLN A 114 -10.83 -2.34 28.56
C GLN A 114 -11.11 -2.46 27.06
N LEU A 115 -10.72 -1.44 26.28
CA LEU A 115 -10.83 -1.46 24.82
C LEU A 115 -10.04 -2.64 24.22
N LEU A 116 -8.77 -2.80 24.60
CA LEU A 116 -7.92 -3.91 24.15
C LEU A 116 -8.51 -5.28 24.52
N ARG A 117 -9.00 -5.43 25.77
CA ARG A 117 -9.63 -6.67 26.22
C ARG A 117 -10.89 -7.01 25.41
N ARG A 118 -11.74 -6.01 25.12
CA ARG A 118 -12.93 -6.20 24.27
C ARG A 118 -12.55 -6.59 22.85
N ALA A 119 -11.58 -5.91 22.23
CA ALA A 119 -11.11 -6.23 20.88
C ALA A 119 -10.58 -7.68 20.79
N HIS A 120 -9.81 -8.10 21.79
CA HIS A 120 -9.31 -9.48 21.86
C HIS A 120 -10.45 -10.51 22.00
N LEU A 121 -11.43 -10.23 22.87
CA LEU A 121 -12.62 -11.07 23.03
C LEU A 121 -13.47 -11.14 21.76
N LEU A 122 -13.62 -10.03 21.04
CA LEU A 122 -14.33 -9.99 19.76
C LEU A 122 -13.62 -10.83 18.70
N GLY A 123 -12.29 -10.71 18.58
CA GLY A 123 -11.50 -11.52 17.64
C GLY A 123 -11.63 -13.02 17.89
N THR A 124 -11.55 -13.44 19.17
CA THR A 124 -11.70 -14.87 19.53
C THR A 124 -13.13 -15.39 19.37
N ARG A 125 -14.15 -14.55 19.59
CA ARG A 125 -15.56 -14.94 19.54
C ARG A 125 -16.23 -14.71 18.19
N TRP A 126 -15.58 -14.04 17.25
CA TRP A 126 -16.12 -13.63 15.95
C TRP A 126 -16.92 -14.74 15.25
N ASN A 127 -16.28 -15.89 15.01
CA ASN A 127 -16.90 -17.03 14.33
C ASN A 127 -18.10 -17.61 15.10
N ARG A 128 -18.03 -17.61 16.44
CA ARG A 128 -19.12 -18.11 17.31
C ARG A 128 -20.31 -17.16 17.31
N MET A 129 -20.06 -15.86 17.30
CA MET A 129 -21.08 -14.83 17.22
C MET A 129 -21.80 -14.90 15.88
N ASN A 130 -21.06 -14.93 14.76
CA ASN A 130 -21.64 -15.03 13.42
C ASN A 130 -22.47 -16.33 13.26
N LYS A 131 -22.01 -17.45 13.83
CA LYS A 131 -22.79 -18.71 13.82
C LYS A 131 -24.07 -18.62 14.67
N ARG A 132 -24.03 -17.90 15.79
CA ARG A 132 -25.22 -17.65 16.63
C ARG A 132 -26.20 -16.72 15.93
N GLU A 133 -25.72 -15.67 15.27
CA GLU A 133 -26.56 -14.76 14.48
C GLU A 133 -27.22 -15.49 13.30
N ALA A 134 -26.45 -16.26 12.53
CA ALA A 134 -27.01 -17.08 11.45
C ALA A 134 -28.04 -18.11 11.94
N ARG A 135 -27.86 -18.68 13.15
CA ARG A 135 -28.86 -19.57 13.77
C ARG A 135 -30.13 -18.81 14.16
N LYS A 136 -29.99 -17.64 14.77
CA LYS A 136 -31.13 -16.77 15.13
C LYS A 136 -31.89 -16.30 13.90
N GLU A 137 -31.19 -15.94 12.82
CA GLU A 137 -31.79 -15.51 11.57
C GLU A 137 -32.56 -16.66 10.89
N LYS A 138 -31.99 -17.87 10.87
CA LYS A 138 -32.70 -19.08 10.42
C LYS A 138 -33.95 -19.34 11.26
N GLN A 139 -33.86 -19.22 12.59
CA GLN A 139 -35.02 -19.37 13.48
C GLN A 139 -36.09 -18.32 13.21
N ARG A 140 -35.70 -17.05 13.02
CA ARG A 140 -36.61 -15.95 12.65
C ARG A 140 -37.28 -16.21 11.30
N ALA A 141 -36.53 -16.65 10.30
CA ALA A 141 -37.05 -17.00 8.97
C ALA A 141 -37.98 -18.23 9.02
N THR A 142 -37.72 -19.21 9.88
CA THR A 142 -38.65 -20.33 10.08
C THR A 142 -39.92 -19.90 10.83
N SER A 143 -39.80 -18.99 11.81
CA SER A 143 -40.96 -18.47 12.53
C SER A 143 -41.85 -17.59 11.65
N SER A 144 -41.28 -16.77 10.76
CA SER A 144 -42.05 -15.98 9.81
C SER A 144 -42.74 -16.86 8.77
N LYS A 145 -42.07 -17.89 8.23
CA LYS A 145 -42.70 -18.87 7.33
C LYS A 145 -43.83 -19.65 8.01
N LYS A 146 -43.70 -19.93 9.31
CA LYS A 146 -44.73 -20.61 10.09
C LYS A 146 -45.94 -19.69 10.34
N ALA A 147 -45.71 -18.42 10.66
CA ALA A 147 -46.78 -17.42 10.82
C ALA A 147 -47.58 -17.24 9.52
N VAL A 148 -46.89 -17.04 8.38
CA VAL A 148 -47.52 -16.89 7.05
C VAL A 148 -48.27 -18.15 6.60
N LYS A 149 -47.96 -19.33 7.15
CA LYS A 149 -48.70 -20.57 6.87
C LYS A 149 -49.97 -20.70 7.70
N VAL A 150 -49.96 -20.20 8.94
CA VAL A 150 -51.14 -20.19 9.83
C VAL A 150 -52.20 -19.22 9.28
N ASP A 151 -51.78 -18.03 8.85
CA ASP A 151 -52.70 -17.03 8.28
C ASP A 151 -53.35 -17.45 6.94
N ARG A 152 -52.83 -18.48 6.25
CA ARG A 152 -53.41 -19.04 5.02
C ARG A 152 -54.30 -20.26 5.24
N SER A 153 -54.36 -20.77 6.47
CA SER A 153 -55.18 -21.94 6.82
C SER A 153 -56.46 -21.57 7.57
N ASP A 154 -56.65 -20.28 7.86
CA ASP A 154 -57.82 -19.73 8.56
C ASP A 154 -58.81 -18.98 7.63
N ASP A 155 -58.61 -19.06 6.30
CA ASP A 155 -59.56 -18.71 5.22
C ASP A 155 -59.98 -19.97 4.44
#